data_AF-A0A6D2IFD7-F1
#
_entry.id   AF-A0A6D2IFD7-F1
#
_cell.length_a   1.000
_cell.length_b   1.000
_cell.length_c   1.000
_cell.angle_alpha   90.00
_cell.angle_beta   90.00
_cell.angle_gamma   90.00
#
_symmetry.space_group_name_H-M   'P 1'
#
loop_
_entity.id
_entity.type
_entity.pdbx_description
1 polymer ?
#
loop_
_entity_poly.entity_id
_entity_poly.type
_entity_poly.pdbx_seq_one_letter_code
_entity_poly.pdbx_strand_id
1 'polypeptide(L)'
;MIKQGFISDPPLSFSPSRTASLSKPPISSPPPSPNDSTRSRRSNPTLLDMISDEHNRETRRYQDEPRRKYHARVAKILADFKNGVGAGDAKLTLVGRDGHRATMDVHKKVLSEKSKFFMEKMKSRRENGVSQPHIVECDDVETYVETVVLMYCDDLKNKLIGENVFKVLALLKVSSAIEFEEGIKSCLEYLEAAPWSEEEEQTVVSCIEKLDLAGSTANSVLERVSVSSTSKKVTSHLNDPGDLVGEISREAGNLLWIVDILIEKKICDEFVQLWGEQKELANLHSKIPAKYRHEISKITARICVGIGKGKILVKREARFTVLKTWLEAMYDDFGWMRRSSSRSMEWKVVEDGLSQMILTLSLSQQQVVLMKWFDRFMSKGDECPNVERAFEVWWRRAFVRQVIVEPSE
;
A
#
# COMPACT_ATOMS: atom_id res chain seq x y z
N MET A 1 11.26 20.46 58.48
CA MET A 1 12.11 20.68 59.68
C MET A 1 13.03 19.45 59.79
N ILE A 2 14.36 19.56 59.70
CA ILE A 2 15.29 19.96 60.81
C ILE A 2 15.27 18.86 61.90
N LYS A 3 16.35 18.16 62.30
CA LYS A 3 17.83 18.35 62.18
C LYS A 3 18.60 17.04 62.58
N GLN A 4 19.88 16.93 62.21
CA GLN A 4 21.09 16.42 62.96
C GLN A 4 21.02 15.09 63.80
N GLY A 5 22.08 14.29 64.02
CA GLY A 5 23.50 14.37 63.63
C GLY A 5 24.48 14.41 64.84
N PHE A 6 25.34 13.38 65.00
CA PHE A 6 26.53 13.25 65.90
C PHE A 6 27.41 12.11 65.30
N ILE A 7 28.71 12.19 64.92
CA ILE A 7 29.98 12.76 65.44
C ILE A 7 30.71 11.85 66.46
N SER A 8 31.89 11.29 66.09
CA SER A 8 33.21 11.44 66.80
C SER A 8 34.33 10.51 66.24
N ASP A 9 35.54 11.05 66.04
CA ASP A 9 36.83 10.35 65.73
C ASP A 9 37.77 10.33 67.00
N PRO A 10 39.12 10.21 66.90
CA PRO A 10 39.99 9.02 66.84
C PRO A 10 40.95 8.92 68.08
N PRO A 11 42.05 8.10 68.11
CA PRO A 11 43.39 8.62 67.68
C PRO A 11 44.55 7.62 67.29
N LEU A 12 45.44 8.11 66.39
CA LEU A 12 46.94 8.06 66.27
C LEU A 12 47.88 6.92 66.78
N SER A 13 48.86 6.52 65.93
CA SER A 13 50.33 6.30 66.18
C SER A 13 50.99 5.44 65.05
N PHE A 14 52.31 5.35 64.76
CA PHE A 14 53.46 6.29 64.75
C PHE A 14 54.53 5.78 63.72
N SER A 15 55.50 6.63 63.30
CA SER A 15 56.63 6.39 62.33
C SER A 15 57.79 5.52 62.93
N PRO A 16 59.04 5.39 62.37
CA PRO A 16 59.68 5.96 61.15
C PRO A 16 60.66 5.04 60.36
N SER A 17 61.31 5.56 59.29
CA SER A 17 62.77 5.35 59.02
C SER A 17 63.34 6.24 57.89
N ARG A 18 64.61 6.63 58.01
CA ARG A 18 65.48 7.28 57.00
C ARG A 18 66.87 6.66 57.10
N THR A 19 67.53 6.38 55.97
CA THR A 19 68.98 6.55 55.74
C THR A 19 69.28 6.44 54.24
N ALA A 20 70.46 6.88 53.79
CA ALA A 20 70.81 7.09 52.38
C ALA A 20 72.21 6.52 52.02
N SER A 21 72.65 6.79 50.77
CA SER A 21 73.94 6.40 50.14
C SER A 21 73.93 4.99 49.51
N LEU A 22 74.63 4.65 48.40
CA LEU A 22 75.88 5.19 47.79
C LEU A 22 75.99 4.86 46.25
N SER A 23 76.73 5.70 45.50
CA SER A 23 77.56 5.47 44.26
C SER A 23 77.13 4.62 43.01
N LYS A 24 77.35 5.22 41.82
CA LYS A 24 77.64 4.60 40.47
C LYS A 24 79.10 4.08 40.37
N PRO A 25 79.63 3.43 39.27
CA PRO A 25 79.09 3.03 37.94
C PRO A 25 79.28 1.48 37.71
N PRO A 26 79.84 0.85 36.62
CA PRO A 26 79.92 1.14 35.17
C PRO A 26 79.63 -0.04 34.16
N ILE A 27 79.02 0.30 33.01
CA ILE A 27 79.30 -0.10 31.58
C ILE A 27 79.42 -1.59 31.12
N SER A 28 78.83 -1.86 29.93
CA SER A 28 78.94 -3.02 28.99
C SER A 28 77.93 -4.19 29.26
N SER A 29 77.24 -4.84 28.31
CA SER A 29 77.26 -4.93 26.81
C SER A 29 75.83 -5.18 26.21
N PRO A 30 75.58 -5.18 24.88
CA PRO A 30 74.22 -5.14 24.25
C PRO A 30 73.55 -6.52 23.96
N PRO A 31 72.29 -6.59 23.46
CA PRO A 31 71.37 -7.73 23.65
C PRO A 31 71.14 -8.65 22.42
N PRO A 32 70.43 -9.79 22.59
CA PRO A 32 69.69 -10.49 21.54
C PRO A 32 68.16 -10.27 21.62
N SER A 33 67.50 -10.23 20.46
CA SER A 33 66.07 -9.90 20.27
C SER A 33 65.08 -10.97 20.75
N PRO A 34 63.82 -10.62 21.09
CA PRO A 34 62.81 -11.57 21.53
C PRO A 34 62.10 -12.28 20.36
N ASN A 35 61.95 -13.60 20.46
CA ASN A 35 60.99 -14.36 19.66
C ASN A 35 59.57 -14.04 20.14
N ASP A 36 58.75 -13.43 19.28
CA ASP A 36 57.38 -13.05 19.65
C ASP A 36 56.42 -14.25 19.54
N SER A 37 56.23 -14.94 20.66
CA SER A 37 55.25 -16.03 20.81
C SER A 37 53.99 -15.52 21.51
N THR A 38 53.17 -14.73 20.81
CA THR A 38 51.89 -14.20 21.29
C THR A 38 50.78 -15.27 21.35
N ARG A 39 50.99 -16.27 22.19
CA ARG A 39 49.91 -17.12 22.72
C ARG A 39 49.01 -16.24 23.60
N SER A 40 47.92 -15.75 23.02
CA SER A 40 46.96 -14.85 23.67
C SER A 40 46.58 -15.34 25.07
N ARG A 41 47.03 -14.61 26.10
CA ARG A 41 46.52 -14.75 27.46
C ARG A 41 45.14 -14.11 27.49
N ARG A 42 44.10 -14.91 27.72
CA ARG A 42 42.76 -14.36 28.01
C ARG A 42 42.79 -13.68 29.38
N SER A 43 42.90 -12.36 29.37
CA SER A 43 42.54 -11.51 30.50
C SER A 43 41.09 -11.76 30.88
N ASN A 44 40.75 -11.70 32.16
CA ASN A 44 39.34 -11.58 32.56
C ASN A 44 38.82 -10.23 32.03
N PRO A 45 37.64 -10.19 31.37
CA PRO A 45 37.12 -8.95 30.81
C PRO A 45 36.84 -7.95 31.92
N THR A 46 37.23 -6.69 31.72
CA THR A 46 36.89 -5.61 32.65
C THR A 46 35.42 -5.24 32.54
N LEU A 47 34.88 -4.54 33.54
CA LEU A 47 33.52 -4.00 33.49
C LEU A 47 33.32 -3.11 32.23
N LEU A 48 34.36 -2.36 31.85
CA LEU A 48 34.32 -1.48 30.68
C LEU A 48 34.31 -2.28 29.36
N ASP A 49 35.06 -3.39 29.29
CA ASP A 49 34.99 -4.32 28.16
C ASP A 49 33.60 -4.93 28.04
N MET A 50 33.00 -5.37 29.16
CA MET A 50 31.65 -5.95 29.18
C MET A 50 30.58 -4.96 28.70
N ILE A 51 30.62 -3.71 29.17
CA ILE A 51 29.69 -2.64 28.72
C ILE A 51 29.90 -2.33 27.23
N SER A 52 31.15 -2.28 26.78
CA SER A 52 31.48 -2.05 25.36
C SER A 52 31.01 -3.20 24.46
N ASP A 53 31.17 -4.45 24.92
CA ASP A 53 30.69 -5.66 24.25
C ASP A 53 29.15 -5.69 24.18
N GLU A 54 28.47 -5.29 25.24
CA GLU A 54 27.01 -5.22 25.30
C GLU A 54 26.47 -4.13 24.36
N HIS A 55 27.03 -2.92 24.39
CA HIS A 55 26.69 -1.85 23.45
C HIS A 55 26.93 -2.27 22.00
N ASN A 56 28.07 -2.90 21.69
CA ASN A 56 28.36 -3.45 20.37
C ASN A 56 27.35 -4.53 19.94
N ARG A 57 26.92 -5.40 20.86
CA ARG A 57 25.87 -6.41 20.59
C ARG A 57 24.51 -5.76 20.34
N GLU A 58 24.18 -4.69 21.06
CA GLU A 58 22.93 -3.95 20.90
C GLU A 58 22.91 -3.20 19.57
N THR A 59 23.97 -2.47 19.22
CA THR A 59 24.13 -1.80 17.93
C THR A 59 24.02 -2.79 16.76
N ARG A 60 24.68 -3.96 16.86
CA ARG A 60 24.54 -5.04 15.87
C ARG A 60 23.12 -5.59 15.79
N ARG A 61 22.42 -5.74 16.91
CA ARG A 61 21.01 -6.17 16.91
C ARG A 61 20.12 -5.16 16.19
N TYR A 62 20.25 -3.86 16.47
CA TYR A 62 19.49 -2.82 15.78
C TYR A 62 19.78 -2.78 14.26
N GLN A 63 21.03 -3.01 13.85
CA GLN A 63 21.39 -3.09 12.42
C GLN A 63 20.91 -4.39 11.75
N ASP A 64 20.91 -5.53 12.45
CA ASP A 64 20.43 -6.82 11.96
C ASP A 64 18.89 -6.91 11.91
N GLU A 65 18.18 -6.16 12.75
CA GLU A 65 16.73 -6.32 12.95
C GLU A 65 15.90 -6.16 11.66
N PRO A 66 16.15 -5.16 10.78
CA PRO A 66 15.45 -5.06 9.49
C PRO A 66 15.68 -6.29 8.60
N ARG A 67 16.91 -6.82 8.57
CA ARG A 67 17.29 -8.01 7.80
C ARG A 67 16.61 -9.27 8.35
N ARG A 68 16.52 -9.41 9.67
CA ARG A 68 15.77 -10.50 10.33
C ARG A 68 14.27 -10.42 10.03
N LYS A 69 13.69 -9.21 10.05
CA LYS A 69 12.28 -8.99 9.68
C LYS A 69 12.01 -9.35 8.21
N TYR A 70 12.91 -8.98 7.28
CA TYR A 70 12.85 -9.39 5.87
C TYR A 70 12.85 -10.92 5.73
N HIS A 71 13.83 -11.60 6.35
CA HIS A 71 13.91 -13.07 6.32
C HIS A 71 12.67 -13.76 6.92
N ALA A 72 12.12 -13.21 8.01
CA ALA A 72 10.91 -13.76 8.62
C ALA A 72 9.68 -13.65 7.69
N ARG A 73 9.54 -12.57 6.92
CA ARG A 73 8.46 -12.43 5.93
C ARG A 73 8.62 -13.42 4.78
N VAL A 74 9.81 -13.49 4.17
CA VAL A 74 10.10 -14.45 3.08
C VAL A 74 9.88 -15.89 3.55
N ALA A 75 10.38 -16.26 4.74
CA ALA A 75 10.18 -17.59 5.31
C ALA A 75 8.69 -17.91 5.56
N LYS A 76 7.90 -16.93 6.00
CA LYS A 76 6.46 -17.08 6.17
C LYS A 76 5.76 -17.33 4.82
N ILE A 77 6.05 -16.52 3.80
CA ILE A 77 5.45 -16.67 2.47
C ILE A 77 5.75 -18.05 1.88
N LEU A 78 6.99 -18.54 2.02
CA LEU A 78 7.39 -19.88 1.59
C LEU A 78 6.67 -21.00 2.35
N ALA A 79 6.45 -20.84 3.65
CA ALA A 79 5.70 -21.81 4.47
C ALA A 79 4.21 -21.85 4.09
N ASP A 80 3.58 -20.68 3.97
CA ASP A 80 2.17 -20.54 3.58
C ASP A 80 1.95 -21.13 2.16
N PHE A 81 2.85 -20.85 1.22
CA PHE A 81 2.83 -21.42 -0.14
C PHE A 81 2.94 -22.95 -0.13
N LYS A 82 3.92 -23.51 0.58
CA LYS A 82 4.11 -24.96 0.69
C LYS A 82 2.89 -25.68 1.27
N ASN A 83 2.23 -25.06 2.25
CA ASN A 83 1.03 -25.60 2.87
C ASN A 83 -0.20 -25.55 1.94
N GLY A 84 -0.29 -24.52 1.08
CA GLY A 84 -1.42 -24.36 0.15
C GLY A 84 -1.32 -25.17 -1.14
N VAL A 85 -0.11 -25.39 -1.67
CA VAL A 85 0.10 -25.93 -3.04
C VAL A 85 0.64 -27.37 -3.04
N GLY A 86 1.16 -27.87 -1.92
CA GLY A 86 1.68 -29.22 -1.81
C GLY A 86 3.09 -29.41 -2.39
N ALA A 87 3.46 -30.65 -2.71
CA ALA A 87 4.82 -31.00 -3.14
C ALA A 87 5.02 -30.84 -4.65
N GLY A 88 5.86 -29.88 -5.06
CA GLY A 88 6.21 -29.64 -6.47
C GLY A 88 7.21 -30.63 -7.08
N ASP A 89 7.31 -30.61 -8.42
CA ASP A 89 8.18 -31.48 -9.23
C ASP A 89 9.48 -30.80 -9.72
N ALA A 90 9.70 -29.55 -9.33
CA ALA A 90 10.93 -28.77 -9.49
C ALA A 90 11.28 -28.04 -8.19
N LYS A 91 12.57 -27.69 -8.04
CA LYS A 91 13.01 -26.66 -7.10
C LYS A 91 13.43 -25.41 -7.87
N LEU A 92 12.89 -24.27 -7.47
CA LEU A 92 13.29 -22.94 -7.92
C LEU A 92 14.04 -22.26 -6.78
N THR A 93 15.27 -21.83 -7.05
CA THR A 93 16.13 -21.10 -6.11
C THR A 93 16.38 -19.70 -6.64
N LEU A 94 15.91 -18.72 -5.89
CA LEU A 94 16.07 -17.30 -6.20
C LEU A 94 17.29 -16.77 -5.45
N VAL A 95 18.09 -15.91 -6.09
CA VAL A 95 19.31 -15.33 -5.55
C VAL A 95 19.30 -13.82 -5.74
N GLY A 96 19.29 -13.08 -4.62
CA GLY A 96 19.40 -11.63 -4.60
C GLY A 96 20.83 -11.16 -4.88
N ARG A 97 20.98 -9.94 -5.41
CA ARG A 97 22.30 -9.30 -5.61
C ARG A 97 23.11 -9.14 -4.31
N ASP A 98 22.42 -9.10 -3.18
CA ASP A 98 22.97 -9.04 -1.82
C ASP A 98 23.38 -10.41 -1.25
N GLY A 99 23.29 -11.48 -2.06
CA GLY A 99 23.60 -12.85 -1.70
C GLY A 99 22.49 -13.58 -0.94
N HIS A 100 21.32 -12.96 -0.71
CA HIS A 100 20.19 -13.66 -0.11
C HIS A 100 19.62 -14.72 -1.05
N ARG A 101 19.10 -15.81 -0.48
CA ARG A 101 18.56 -16.92 -1.26
C ARG A 101 17.25 -17.42 -0.68
N ALA A 102 16.27 -17.62 -1.55
CA ALA A 102 15.03 -18.34 -1.24
C ALA A 102 14.97 -19.61 -2.09
N THR A 103 14.32 -20.66 -1.62
CA THR A 103 14.05 -21.85 -2.43
C THR A 103 12.66 -22.37 -2.16
N MET A 104 11.94 -22.70 -3.23
CA MET A 104 10.56 -23.19 -3.21
C MET A 104 10.44 -24.45 -4.08
N ASP A 105 9.63 -25.39 -3.61
CA ASP A 105 9.19 -26.55 -4.37
C ASP A 105 8.00 -26.11 -5.25
N VAL A 106 8.13 -26.23 -6.57
CA VAL A 106 7.21 -25.65 -7.57
C VAL A 106 6.85 -26.68 -8.64
N HIS A 107 5.73 -26.45 -9.31
CA HIS A 107 5.22 -27.25 -10.41
C HIS A 107 5.69 -26.68 -11.76
N LYS A 108 6.49 -27.44 -12.51
CA LYS A 108 7.01 -27.06 -13.84
C LYS A 108 5.89 -26.66 -14.78
N LYS A 109 4.80 -27.44 -14.78
CA LYS A 109 3.61 -27.21 -15.61
C LYS A 109 3.09 -25.78 -15.42
N VAL A 110 2.72 -25.41 -14.19
CA VAL A 110 2.19 -24.07 -13.84
C VAL A 110 3.16 -22.97 -14.27
N LEU A 111 4.45 -23.11 -13.96
CA LEU A 111 5.43 -22.08 -14.33
C LEU A 111 5.57 -21.92 -15.86
N SER A 112 5.60 -23.03 -16.61
CA SER A 112 5.73 -23.02 -18.07
C SER A 112 4.45 -22.61 -18.81
N GLU A 113 3.27 -22.81 -18.21
CA GLU A 113 1.99 -22.36 -18.76
C GLU A 113 1.77 -20.87 -18.53
N LYS A 114 2.18 -20.35 -17.37
CA LYS A 114 1.94 -18.95 -16.96
C LYS A 114 3.05 -17.97 -17.38
N SER A 115 4.25 -18.42 -17.71
CA SER A 115 5.40 -17.55 -18.03
C SER A 115 6.24 -18.09 -19.18
N LYS A 116 6.46 -17.27 -20.21
CA LYS A 116 7.32 -17.60 -21.35
C LYS A 116 8.79 -17.75 -20.94
N PHE A 117 9.28 -16.90 -20.04
CA PHE A 117 10.60 -17.03 -19.43
C PHE A 117 10.80 -18.41 -18.79
N PHE A 118 9.85 -18.85 -17.94
CA PHE A 118 9.95 -20.17 -17.31
C PHE A 118 9.71 -21.30 -18.31
N MET A 119 8.84 -21.13 -19.31
CA MET A 119 8.67 -22.10 -20.38
C MET A 119 10.00 -22.42 -21.07
N GLU A 120 10.81 -21.41 -21.37
CA GLU A 120 12.11 -21.61 -22.01
C GLU A 120 13.18 -22.11 -21.01
N LYS A 121 13.23 -21.52 -19.80
CA LYS A 121 14.14 -21.95 -18.73
C LYS A 121 14.00 -23.44 -18.39
N MET A 122 12.77 -23.98 -18.47
CA MET A 122 12.46 -25.39 -18.17
C MET A 122 12.71 -26.34 -19.36
N LYS A 123 12.78 -25.85 -20.61
CA LYS A 123 13.21 -26.66 -21.77
C LYS A 123 14.72 -26.87 -21.80
N SER A 124 15.48 -25.87 -21.36
CA SER A 124 16.94 -25.74 -21.58
C SER A 124 17.82 -26.82 -20.92
N ARG A 125 17.32 -27.67 -20.02
CA ARG A 125 18.14 -28.69 -19.34
C ARG A 125 17.49 -30.08 -19.23
N ARG A 126 17.95 -31.00 -20.07
CA ARG A 126 17.86 -32.47 -19.88
C ARG A 126 19.24 -33.12 -20.01
N GLU A 127 20.19 -32.71 -19.17
CA GLU A 127 21.47 -33.42 -19.05
C GLU A 127 21.51 -34.22 -17.74
N ASN A 128 21.83 -35.52 -17.88
CA ASN A 128 22.23 -36.43 -16.80
C ASN A 128 21.19 -36.82 -15.72
N GLY A 129 19.89 -36.63 -15.97
CA GLY A 129 18.82 -37.31 -15.22
C GLY A 129 18.60 -36.91 -13.76
N VAL A 130 19.40 -35.97 -13.22
CA VAL A 130 19.25 -35.42 -11.87
C VAL A 130 18.48 -34.11 -11.94
N SER A 131 17.41 -34.00 -11.14
CA SER A 131 16.63 -32.75 -10.97
C SER A 131 17.46 -31.67 -10.27
N GLN A 132 18.33 -30.97 -11.01
CA GLN A 132 19.04 -29.81 -10.49
C GLN A 132 18.07 -28.65 -10.18
N PRO A 133 18.35 -27.84 -9.13
CA PRO A 133 17.55 -26.66 -8.85
C PRO A 133 17.69 -25.61 -9.96
N HIS A 134 16.58 -25.01 -10.36
CA HIS A 134 16.58 -23.89 -11.30
C HIS A 134 17.00 -22.64 -10.54
N ILE A 135 18.16 -22.08 -10.88
CA ILE A 135 18.67 -20.86 -10.24
C ILE A 135 18.27 -19.66 -11.10
N VAL A 136 17.72 -18.63 -10.45
CA VAL A 136 17.41 -17.33 -11.05
C VAL A 136 18.01 -16.24 -10.16
N GLU A 137 18.73 -15.32 -10.77
CA GLU A 137 19.22 -14.09 -10.12
C GLU A 137 18.16 -13.00 -10.24
N CYS A 138 17.97 -12.23 -9.18
CA CYS A 138 16.93 -11.21 -9.09
C CYS A 138 17.34 -10.03 -8.21
N ASP A 139 16.62 -8.92 -8.35
CA ASP A 139 16.90 -7.67 -7.62
C ASP A 139 16.35 -7.70 -6.19
N ASP A 140 15.14 -8.21 -6.01
CA ASP A 140 14.53 -8.47 -4.71
C ASP A 140 13.90 -9.87 -4.69
N VAL A 141 14.39 -10.69 -3.75
CA VAL A 141 13.93 -12.06 -3.54
C VAL A 141 12.50 -12.09 -2.98
N GLU A 142 12.09 -11.11 -2.15
CA GLU A 142 10.75 -11.09 -1.55
C GLU A 142 9.68 -10.85 -2.62
N THR A 143 9.80 -9.77 -3.40
CA THR A 143 8.92 -9.49 -4.55
C THR A 143 8.91 -10.63 -5.58
N TYR A 144 10.06 -11.25 -5.86
CA TYR A 144 10.12 -12.36 -6.82
C TYR A 144 9.44 -13.62 -6.28
N VAL A 145 9.63 -13.97 -4.99
CA VAL A 145 8.87 -15.04 -4.32
C VAL A 145 7.37 -14.78 -4.41
N GLU A 146 6.91 -13.57 -4.06
CA GLU A 146 5.48 -13.22 -4.15
C GLU A 146 4.95 -13.31 -5.59
N THR A 147 5.72 -12.88 -6.59
CA THR A 147 5.32 -12.98 -8.01
C THR A 147 5.15 -14.44 -8.44
N VAL A 148 6.02 -15.35 -7.99
CA VAL A 148 5.85 -16.80 -8.25
C VAL A 148 4.62 -17.35 -7.53
N VAL A 149 4.31 -16.90 -6.30
CA VAL A 149 3.08 -17.26 -5.59
C VAL A 149 1.82 -16.80 -6.35
N LEU A 150 1.86 -15.64 -6.99
CA LEU A 150 0.74 -15.14 -7.83
C LEU A 150 0.45 -16.04 -9.03
N MET A 151 1.43 -16.77 -9.56
CA MET A 151 1.22 -17.72 -10.68
C MET A 151 0.36 -18.94 -10.30
N TYR A 152 0.14 -19.18 -8.99
CA TYR A 152 -0.74 -20.21 -8.44
C TYR A 152 -2.08 -19.67 -7.91
N CYS A 153 -2.34 -18.37 -8.05
CA CYS A 153 -3.59 -17.77 -7.59
C CYS A 153 -4.64 -17.81 -8.71
N ASP A 154 -5.79 -18.44 -8.45
CA ASP A 154 -6.92 -18.47 -9.40
C ASP A 154 -7.52 -17.07 -9.64
N ASP A 155 -7.46 -16.19 -8.62
CA ASP A 155 -7.96 -14.82 -8.68
C ASP A 155 -6.88 -13.82 -8.20
N LEU A 156 -6.08 -13.35 -9.16
CA LEU A 156 -5.06 -12.33 -8.92
C LEU A 156 -5.66 -10.97 -8.53
N LYS A 157 -6.83 -10.60 -9.09
CA LYS A 157 -7.49 -9.31 -8.79
C LYS A 157 -7.81 -9.23 -7.30
N ASN A 158 -8.48 -10.25 -6.75
CA ASN A 158 -8.81 -10.31 -5.33
C ASN A 158 -7.59 -10.35 -4.41
N LYS A 159 -6.49 -10.97 -4.88
CA LYS A 159 -5.21 -11.00 -4.15
C LYS A 159 -4.57 -9.62 -4.04
N LEU A 160 -4.67 -8.77 -5.06
CA LEU A 160 -4.10 -7.42 -5.09
C LEU A 160 -4.95 -6.36 -4.36
N ILE A 161 -6.26 -6.58 -4.15
CA ILE A 161 -7.13 -5.62 -3.44
C ILE A 161 -6.58 -5.30 -2.03
N GLY A 162 -6.21 -4.03 -1.83
CA GLY A 162 -5.71 -3.47 -0.57
C GLY A 162 -4.18 -3.44 -0.45
N GLU A 163 -3.43 -3.90 -1.46
CA GLU A 163 -1.97 -3.84 -1.45
C GLU A 163 -1.43 -2.43 -1.75
N ASN A 164 -0.21 -2.13 -1.27
CA ASN A 164 0.40 -0.82 -1.50
C ASN A 164 0.81 -0.62 -2.98
N VAL A 165 0.66 0.60 -3.51
CA VAL A 165 0.96 0.92 -4.93
C VAL A 165 2.41 0.60 -5.30
N PHE A 166 3.38 0.92 -4.45
CA PHE A 166 4.79 0.59 -4.69
C PHE A 166 5.05 -0.93 -4.72
N LYS A 167 4.31 -1.71 -3.91
CA LYS A 167 4.36 -3.18 -3.96
C LYS A 167 3.81 -3.71 -5.28
N VAL A 168 2.66 -3.20 -5.74
CA VAL A 168 2.09 -3.61 -7.04
C VAL A 168 2.99 -3.19 -8.21
N LEU A 169 3.68 -2.05 -8.13
CA LEU A 169 4.72 -1.67 -9.11
C LEU A 169 5.93 -2.61 -9.08
N ALA A 170 6.35 -3.10 -7.90
CA ALA A 170 7.44 -4.07 -7.80
C ALA A 170 7.02 -5.42 -8.42
N LEU A 171 5.81 -5.89 -8.13
CA LEU A 171 5.21 -7.09 -8.72
C LEU A 171 5.04 -6.96 -10.24
N LEU A 172 4.64 -5.78 -10.76
CA LEU A 172 4.55 -5.49 -12.19
C LEU A 172 5.92 -5.61 -12.88
N LYS A 173 6.98 -5.05 -12.29
CA LYS A 173 8.35 -5.13 -12.83
C LYS A 173 8.83 -6.58 -12.94
N VAL A 174 8.65 -7.38 -11.88
CA VAL A 174 9.02 -8.80 -11.94
C VAL A 174 8.15 -9.56 -12.93
N SER A 175 6.83 -9.35 -12.93
CA SER A 175 5.89 -9.98 -13.87
C SER A 175 6.26 -9.67 -15.32
N SER A 176 6.67 -8.43 -15.62
CA SER A 176 7.20 -8.04 -16.93
C SER A 176 8.50 -8.75 -17.27
N ALA A 177 9.46 -8.80 -16.34
CA ALA A 177 10.77 -9.44 -16.55
C ALA A 177 10.69 -10.97 -16.74
N ILE A 178 9.64 -11.62 -16.24
CA ILE A 178 9.38 -13.05 -16.43
C ILE A 178 8.31 -13.34 -17.50
N GLU A 179 7.83 -12.33 -18.22
CA GLU A 179 6.75 -12.48 -19.22
C GLU A 179 5.50 -13.21 -18.68
N PHE A 180 5.04 -12.82 -17.49
CA PHE A 180 3.83 -13.33 -16.84
C PHE A 180 2.63 -12.42 -17.16
N GLU A 181 1.99 -12.68 -18.30
CA GLU A 181 0.96 -11.79 -18.89
C GLU A 181 -0.25 -11.54 -17.97
N GLU A 182 -0.77 -12.56 -17.28
CA GLU A 182 -1.90 -12.39 -16.34
C GLU A 182 -1.52 -11.52 -15.14
N GLY A 183 -0.28 -11.63 -14.65
CA GLY A 183 0.26 -10.78 -13.57
C GLY A 183 0.42 -9.34 -14.02
N ILE A 184 0.99 -9.10 -15.21
CA ILE A 184 1.11 -7.77 -15.82
C ILE A 184 -0.27 -7.12 -15.93
N LYS A 185 -1.24 -7.82 -16.54
CA LYS A 185 -2.61 -7.34 -16.71
C LYS A 185 -3.26 -7.00 -15.37
N SER A 186 -3.20 -7.91 -14.39
CA SER A 186 -3.83 -7.73 -13.07
C SER A 186 -3.22 -6.55 -12.29
N CYS A 187 -1.90 -6.35 -12.41
CA CYS A 187 -1.23 -5.19 -11.82
C CYS A 187 -1.63 -3.88 -12.51
N LEU A 188 -1.73 -3.85 -13.84
CA LEU A 188 -2.18 -2.66 -14.57
C LEU A 188 -3.65 -2.31 -14.26
N GLU A 189 -4.55 -3.30 -14.19
CA GLU A 189 -5.94 -3.10 -13.77
C GLU A 189 -6.04 -2.58 -12.33
N TYR A 190 -5.20 -3.07 -11.41
CA TYR A 190 -5.09 -2.53 -10.06
C TYR A 190 -4.67 -1.06 -10.06
N LEU A 191 -3.60 -0.74 -10.80
CA LEU A 191 -3.07 0.62 -10.90
C LEU A 191 -4.09 1.58 -11.56
N GLU A 192 -4.90 1.12 -12.52
CA GLU A 192 -6.00 1.91 -13.12
C GLU A 192 -7.13 2.23 -12.12
N ALA A 193 -7.36 1.35 -11.14
CA ALA A 193 -8.42 1.49 -10.15
C ALA A 193 -7.98 2.24 -8.88
N ALA A 194 -6.71 2.10 -8.45
CA ALA A 194 -6.22 2.65 -7.19
C ALA A 194 -6.17 4.20 -7.14
N PRO A 195 -6.46 4.82 -5.98
CA PRO A 195 -6.18 6.23 -5.72
C PRO A 195 -4.70 6.41 -5.35
N TRP A 196 -3.95 7.15 -6.15
CA TRP A 196 -2.51 7.40 -5.92
C TRP A 196 -2.25 8.72 -5.17
N SER A 197 -1.16 8.77 -4.41
CA SER A 197 -0.53 10.03 -3.99
C SER A 197 0.21 10.72 -5.16
N GLU A 198 0.72 11.94 -4.95
CA GLU A 198 1.49 12.67 -5.98
C GLU A 198 2.86 12.01 -6.24
N GLU A 199 3.47 11.43 -5.22
CA GLU A 199 4.74 10.68 -5.29
C GLU A 199 4.54 9.32 -5.98
N GLU A 200 3.43 8.65 -5.68
CA GLU A 200 3.02 7.40 -6.34
C GLU A 200 2.74 7.64 -7.82
N GLU A 201 1.97 8.68 -8.19
CA GLU A 201 1.65 9.04 -9.57
C GLU A 201 2.91 9.16 -10.46
N GLN A 202 3.89 9.95 -10.02
CA GLN A 202 5.14 10.14 -10.76
C GLN A 202 5.92 8.83 -10.91
N THR A 203 5.87 7.96 -9.89
CA THR A 203 6.54 6.66 -9.90
C THR A 203 5.82 5.66 -10.81
N VAL A 204 4.49 5.66 -10.85
CA VAL A 204 3.68 4.79 -11.73
C VAL A 204 3.92 5.18 -13.19
N VAL A 205 3.80 6.46 -13.55
CA VAL A 205 3.99 6.94 -14.92
C VAL A 205 5.39 6.57 -15.42
N SER A 206 6.44 6.93 -14.67
CA SER A 206 7.82 6.61 -15.07
C SER A 206 8.10 5.10 -15.11
N CYS A 207 7.37 4.28 -14.35
CA CYS A 207 7.51 2.83 -14.41
C CYS A 207 6.85 2.24 -15.66
N ILE A 208 5.67 2.73 -16.05
CA ILE A 208 4.95 2.22 -17.23
C ILE A 208 5.67 2.62 -18.53
N GLU A 209 6.13 3.86 -18.63
CA GLU A 209 6.92 4.36 -19.76
C GLU A 209 8.21 3.54 -19.98
N LYS A 210 8.89 3.13 -18.89
CA LYS A 210 10.15 2.37 -18.96
C LYS A 210 9.98 0.88 -19.30
N LEU A 211 8.78 0.33 -19.14
CA LEU A 211 8.52 -1.09 -19.37
C LEU A 211 8.01 -1.40 -20.80
N ASP A 212 7.81 -0.38 -21.64
CA ASP A 212 7.36 -0.49 -23.05
C ASP A 212 6.18 -1.47 -23.25
N LEU A 213 5.20 -1.41 -22.35
CA LEU A 213 4.10 -2.36 -22.28
C LEU A 213 3.04 -2.05 -23.34
N ALA A 214 3.17 -2.68 -24.51
CA ALA A 214 2.16 -2.60 -25.57
C ALA A 214 0.81 -3.20 -25.13
N GLY A 215 -0.16 -2.36 -24.73
CA GLY A 215 -1.50 -2.82 -24.37
C GLY A 215 -2.49 -1.71 -24.01
N SER A 216 -3.78 -1.95 -24.28
CA SER A 216 -4.85 -0.98 -24.01
C SER A 216 -5.00 -0.60 -22.54
N THR A 217 -4.67 -1.51 -21.60
CA THR A 217 -4.70 -1.22 -20.16
C THR A 217 -3.52 -0.34 -19.70
N ALA A 218 -2.34 -0.46 -20.33
CA ALA A 218 -1.26 0.48 -20.06
C ALA A 218 -1.67 1.90 -20.54
N ASN A 219 -2.29 1.97 -21.72
CA ASN A 219 -2.85 3.21 -22.25
C ASN A 219 -3.99 3.76 -21.37
N SER A 220 -4.90 2.93 -20.82
CA SER A 220 -5.96 3.40 -19.93
C SER A 220 -5.39 4.01 -18.64
N VAL A 221 -4.28 3.48 -18.11
CA VAL A 221 -3.58 4.06 -16.96
C VAL A 221 -2.96 5.42 -17.31
N LEU A 222 -2.37 5.58 -18.50
CA LEU A 222 -1.79 6.83 -19.01
C LEU A 222 -2.85 7.87 -19.42
N GLU A 223 -4.02 7.44 -19.88
CA GLU A 223 -5.18 8.30 -20.22
C GLU A 223 -5.77 9.06 -19.02
N ARG A 224 -5.27 8.85 -17.79
CA ARG A 224 -5.55 9.75 -16.66
C ARG A 224 -5.17 11.21 -16.95
N VAL A 225 -4.41 11.49 -18.00
CA VAL A 225 -3.82 12.80 -18.35
C VAL A 225 -4.53 13.52 -19.53
N SER A 226 -5.60 12.95 -20.13
CA SER A 226 -6.23 13.47 -21.38
C SER A 226 -7.73 13.83 -21.25
N VAL A 227 -8.30 14.64 -22.16
CA VAL A 227 -9.58 15.38 -21.96
C VAL A 227 -10.61 15.27 -23.12
N SER A 228 -11.89 14.96 -22.82
CA SER A 228 -13.11 15.35 -23.58
C SER A 228 -14.41 15.08 -22.77
N SER A 229 -15.57 15.67 -23.15
CA SER A 229 -16.76 15.87 -22.26
C SER A 229 -18.14 15.86 -22.96
N THR A 230 -19.25 15.53 -22.24
CA THR A 230 -20.58 16.24 -22.21
C THR A 230 -21.67 15.50 -21.37
N SER A 231 -22.71 16.22 -20.86
CA SER A 231 -23.69 15.68 -19.87
C SER A 231 -25.03 16.46 -19.73
N LYS A 232 -26.18 15.78 -19.46
CA LYS A 232 -27.49 16.31 -18.99
C LYS A 232 -28.45 15.19 -18.47
N LYS A 233 -29.62 15.55 -17.87
CA LYS A 233 -30.69 14.72 -17.26
C LYS A 233 -32.06 15.48 -17.31
N VAL A 234 -33.22 14.82 -17.13
CA VAL A 234 -34.60 15.39 -17.08
C VAL A 234 -35.44 14.73 -15.95
N THR A 235 -36.51 15.38 -15.46
CA THR A 235 -37.29 15.07 -14.22
C THR A 235 -38.82 15.00 -14.42
N SER A 236 -39.57 14.51 -13.42
CA SER A 236 -41.02 14.74 -13.17
C SER A 236 -41.41 14.35 -11.71
N HIS A 237 -42.63 14.61 -11.21
CA HIS A 237 -43.06 14.52 -9.79
C HIS A 237 -43.80 13.21 -9.36
N LEU A 238 -44.06 13.04 -8.04
CA LEU A 238 -45.32 12.58 -7.40
C LEU A 238 -45.16 12.35 -5.86
N ASN A 239 -46.30 12.17 -5.17
CA ASN A 239 -46.49 12.04 -3.71
C ASN A 239 -46.69 10.56 -3.28
N ASP A 240 -46.89 10.15 -2.01
CA ASP A 240 -47.08 10.83 -0.70
C ASP A 240 -46.48 9.98 0.46
N PRO A 241 -46.16 10.50 1.67
CA PRO A 241 -44.98 10.01 2.39
C PRO A 241 -45.19 9.48 3.83
N GLY A 242 -46.23 8.69 4.09
CA GLY A 242 -46.46 8.08 5.42
C GLY A 242 -45.78 6.72 5.59
N ASP A 243 -46.47 5.68 5.11
CA ASP A 243 -46.12 4.26 5.30
C ASP A 243 -44.88 3.85 4.48
N LEU A 244 -44.86 4.29 3.21
CA LEU A 244 -43.77 4.11 2.23
C LEU A 244 -42.39 4.54 2.76
N VAL A 245 -42.35 5.48 3.72
CA VAL A 245 -41.09 5.99 4.30
C VAL A 245 -40.41 4.99 5.22
N GLY A 246 -41.19 4.23 5.99
CA GLY A 246 -40.68 3.14 6.82
C GLY A 246 -40.05 2.06 5.95
N GLU A 247 -40.71 1.73 4.84
CA GLU A 247 -40.22 0.74 3.87
C GLU A 247 -38.96 1.22 3.15
N ILE A 248 -38.93 2.45 2.61
CA ILE A 248 -37.72 3.02 1.98
C ILE A 248 -36.52 2.98 2.94
N SER A 249 -36.73 3.35 4.20
CA SER A 249 -35.66 3.36 5.20
C SER A 249 -35.18 1.95 5.54
N ARG A 250 -36.11 0.98 5.65
CA ARG A 250 -35.81 -0.44 5.89
C ARG A 250 -35.04 -1.06 4.73
N GLU A 251 -35.53 -0.91 3.50
CA GLU A 251 -34.88 -1.52 2.33
C GLU A 251 -33.54 -0.84 2.00
N ALA A 252 -33.41 0.48 2.19
CA ALA A 252 -32.12 1.14 2.09
C ALA A 252 -31.13 0.64 3.16
N GLY A 253 -31.59 0.38 4.39
CA GLY A 253 -30.79 -0.24 5.44
C GLY A 253 -30.36 -1.68 5.10
N ASN A 254 -31.27 -2.49 4.57
CA ASN A 254 -30.98 -3.84 4.08
C ASN A 254 -29.91 -3.83 2.99
N LEU A 255 -30.05 -2.94 2.00
CA LEU A 255 -29.06 -2.78 0.92
C LEU A 255 -27.71 -2.26 1.43
N LEU A 256 -27.69 -1.31 2.37
CA LEU A 256 -26.46 -0.81 2.98
C LEU A 256 -25.69 -1.92 3.70
N TRP A 257 -26.39 -2.78 4.44
CA TRP A 257 -25.81 -3.95 5.11
C TRP A 257 -25.27 -4.99 4.12
N ILE A 258 -26.00 -5.27 3.04
CA ILE A 258 -25.52 -6.14 1.95
C ILE A 258 -24.25 -5.56 1.32
N VAL A 259 -24.20 -4.25 1.07
CA VAL A 259 -23.01 -3.56 0.54
C VAL A 259 -21.81 -3.69 1.49
N ASP A 260 -22.01 -3.59 2.80
CA ASP A 260 -20.94 -3.84 3.77
C ASP A 260 -20.37 -5.26 3.66
N ILE A 261 -21.24 -6.28 3.55
CA ILE A 261 -20.82 -7.68 3.34
C ILE A 261 -20.07 -7.84 2.01
N LEU A 262 -20.60 -7.32 0.90
CA LEU A 262 -19.96 -7.43 -0.41
C LEU A 262 -18.58 -6.76 -0.42
N ILE A 263 -18.40 -5.67 0.31
CA ILE A 263 -17.10 -4.99 0.48
C ILE A 263 -16.15 -5.82 1.35
N GLU A 264 -16.61 -6.41 2.44
CA GLU A 264 -15.81 -7.30 3.28
C GLU A 264 -15.35 -8.55 2.50
N LYS A 265 -16.23 -9.10 1.65
CA LYS A 265 -15.96 -10.26 0.78
C LYS A 265 -15.28 -9.91 -0.55
N LYS A 266 -14.94 -8.64 -0.79
CA LYS A 266 -14.28 -8.11 -2.00
C LYS A 266 -15.03 -8.35 -3.34
N ILE A 267 -16.35 -8.56 -3.29
CA ILE A 267 -17.23 -8.89 -4.45
C ILE A 267 -18.31 -7.81 -4.69
N CYS A 268 -17.96 -6.54 -4.48
CA CYS A 268 -18.91 -5.41 -4.59
C CYS A 268 -18.92 -4.74 -5.97
N ASP A 269 -18.11 -5.19 -6.92
CA ASP A 269 -17.96 -4.56 -8.23
C ASP A 269 -19.21 -4.68 -9.12
N GLU A 270 -19.86 -5.85 -9.16
CA GLU A 270 -21.14 -6.02 -9.85
C GLU A 270 -22.25 -5.13 -9.23
N PHE A 271 -22.32 -5.07 -7.90
CA PHE A 271 -23.29 -4.20 -7.22
C PHE A 271 -23.09 -2.72 -7.57
N VAL A 272 -21.83 -2.26 -7.62
CA VAL A 272 -21.51 -0.87 -7.98
C VAL A 272 -21.91 -0.55 -9.43
N GLN A 273 -21.76 -1.50 -10.36
CA GLN A 273 -22.27 -1.32 -11.72
C GLN A 273 -23.81 -1.22 -11.72
N LEU A 274 -24.50 -2.19 -11.12
CA LEU A 274 -25.96 -2.22 -11.02
C LEU A 274 -26.51 -0.93 -10.36
N TRP A 275 -25.86 -0.45 -9.30
CA TRP A 275 -26.23 0.77 -8.59
C TRP A 275 -26.08 2.01 -9.46
N GLY A 276 -24.97 2.14 -10.20
CA GLY A 276 -24.77 3.25 -11.13
C GLY A 276 -25.81 3.32 -12.24
N GLU A 277 -26.32 2.17 -12.69
CA GLU A 277 -27.31 2.06 -13.75
C GLU A 277 -28.74 2.42 -13.31
N GLN A 278 -29.02 2.59 -12.01
CA GLN A 278 -30.34 2.93 -11.42
C GLN A 278 -30.83 4.36 -11.69
N LYS A 279 -30.90 4.77 -12.96
CA LYS A 279 -31.34 6.10 -13.40
C LYS A 279 -32.80 6.39 -13.02
N GLU A 280 -33.68 5.39 -13.12
CA GLU A 280 -35.09 5.52 -12.77
C GLU A 280 -35.29 5.71 -11.27
N LEU A 281 -34.59 4.92 -10.45
CA LEU A 281 -34.61 5.10 -8.99
C LEU A 281 -34.04 6.46 -8.60
N ALA A 282 -32.95 6.92 -9.23
CA ALA A 282 -32.39 8.26 -9.02
C ALA A 282 -33.28 9.40 -9.58
N ASN A 283 -34.28 9.11 -10.39
CA ASN A 283 -35.34 10.05 -10.82
C ASN A 283 -36.51 10.04 -9.82
N LEU A 284 -36.90 8.88 -9.30
CA LEU A 284 -37.93 8.74 -8.26
C LEU A 284 -37.47 9.35 -6.93
N HIS A 285 -36.22 9.09 -6.53
CA HIS A 285 -35.55 9.65 -5.37
C HIS A 285 -35.72 11.18 -5.31
N SER A 286 -35.46 11.87 -6.43
CA SER A 286 -35.54 13.33 -6.49
C SER A 286 -36.92 13.93 -6.15
N LYS A 287 -38.00 13.11 -6.25
CA LYS A 287 -39.41 13.48 -5.97
C LYS A 287 -39.76 13.44 -4.48
N ILE A 288 -39.06 12.61 -3.72
CA ILE A 288 -39.36 12.32 -2.30
C ILE A 288 -38.66 13.37 -1.42
N PRO A 289 -39.24 13.82 -0.29
CA PRO A 289 -38.54 14.72 0.64
C PRO A 289 -37.24 14.10 1.21
N ALA A 290 -36.15 14.88 1.26
CA ALA A 290 -34.82 14.43 1.71
C ALA A 290 -34.83 13.71 3.07
N LYS A 291 -35.66 14.17 4.02
CA LYS A 291 -35.92 13.53 5.33
C LYS A 291 -36.18 12.01 5.24
N TYR A 292 -36.74 11.52 4.13
CA TYR A 292 -37.19 10.13 3.99
C TYR A 292 -36.34 9.27 3.06
N ARG A 293 -35.68 9.89 2.08
CA ARG A 293 -34.86 9.20 1.06
C ARG A 293 -33.37 9.18 1.35
N HIS A 294 -32.89 9.94 2.35
CA HIS A 294 -31.47 10.11 2.63
C HIS A 294 -30.72 8.80 2.98
N GLU A 295 -31.43 7.77 3.46
CA GLU A 295 -30.85 6.42 3.63
C GLU A 295 -30.36 5.80 2.30
N ILE A 296 -31.07 6.06 1.19
CA ILE A 296 -30.64 5.64 -0.16
C ILE A 296 -29.30 6.31 -0.52
N SER A 297 -29.16 7.60 -0.19
CA SER A 297 -27.92 8.36 -0.42
C SER A 297 -26.74 7.88 0.44
N LYS A 298 -26.98 7.23 1.60
CA LYS A 298 -25.92 6.59 2.38
C LYS A 298 -25.30 5.38 1.67
N ILE A 299 -26.05 4.66 0.83
CA ILE A 299 -25.52 3.56 0.01
C ILE A 299 -24.48 4.11 -0.98
N THR A 300 -24.80 5.20 -1.69
CA THR A 300 -23.85 5.91 -2.56
C THR A 300 -22.63 6.40 -1.78
N ALA A 301 -22.83 7.01 -0.61
CA ALA A 301 -21.72 7.43 0.25
C ALA A 301 -20.82 6.26 0.66
N ARG A 302 -21.41 5.09 0.98
CA ARG A 302 -20.67 3.88 1.38
C ARG A 302 -19.87 3.26 0.24
N ILE A 303 -20.39 3.32 -0.99
CA ILE A 303 -19.66 2.98 -2.23
C ILE A 303 -18.49 3.94 -2.44
N CYS A 304 -18.70 5.26 -2.31
CA CYS A 304 -17.64 6.26 -2.45
C CYS A 304 -16.50 6.00 -1.44
N VAL A 305 -16.82 5.69 -0.18
CA VAL A 305 -15.84 5.28 0.84
C VAL A 305 -15.12 3.98 0.46
N GLY A 306 -15.85 2.99 -0.09
CA GLY A 306 -15.26 1.72 -0.52
C GLY A 306 -14.25 1.89 -1.65
N ILE A 307 -14.60 2.66 -2.69
CA ILE A 307 -13.73 2.95 -3.85
C ILE A 307 -12.57 3.85 -3.42
N GLY A 308 -12.84 4.95 -2.72
CA GLY A 308 -11.82 5.90 -2.28
C GLY A 308 -10.81 5.36 -1.27
N LYS A 309 -11.12 4.23 -0.60
CA LYS A 309 -10.19 3.48 0.26
C LYS A 309 -9.56 2.25 -0.42
N GLY A 310 -9.74 2.07 -1.74
CA GLY A 310 -9.22 0.91 -2.49
C GLY A 310 -9.82 -0.45 -2.08
N LYS A 311 -10.95 -0.45 -1.34
CA LYS A 311 -11.66 -1.68 -0.93
C LYS A 311 -12.60 -2.22 -1.99
N ILE A 312 -12.98 -1.39 -2.96
CA ILE A 312 -13.76 -1.76 -4.15
C ILE A 312 -12.95 -1.37 -5.38
N LEU A 313 -12.67 -2.32 -6.27
CA LEU A 313 -12.00 -2.04 -7.55
C LEU A 313 -12.96 -2.24 -8.72
N VAL A 314 -13.30 -1.14 -9.38
CA VAL A 314 -14.25 -1.04 -10.50
C VAL A 314 -13.67 -0.18 -11.61
N LYS A 315 -14.07 -0.48 -12.85
CA LYS A 315 -13.66 0.28 -14.05
C LYS A 315 -14.05 1.76 -13.95
N ARG A 316 -13.32 2.64 -14.65
CA ARG A 316 -13.55 4.09 -14.67
C ARG A 316 -15.00 4.46 -15.01
N GLU A 317 -15.61 3.71 -15.93
CA GLU A 317 -16.96 3.94 -16.44
C GLU A 317 -18.01 3.73 -15.35
N ALA A 318 -17.85 2.68 -14.52
CA ALA A 318 -18.73 2.41 -13.39
C ALA A 318 -18.59 3.50 -12.31
N ARG A 319 -17.35 3.91 -11.99
CA ARG A 319 -17.07 5.02 -11.06
C ARG A 319 -17.77 6.32 -11.50
N PHE A 320 -17.59 6.70 -12.77
CA PHE A 320 -18.22 7.90 -13.33
C PHE A 320 -19.75 7.76 -13.41
N THR A 321 -20.27 6.57 -13.73
CA THR A 321 -21.72 6.32 -13.83
C THR A 321 -22.41 6.45 -12.48
N VAL A 322 -21.83 5.91 -11.39
CA VAL A 322 -22.35 6.13 -10.03
C VAL A 322 -22.45 7.61 -9.70
N LEU A 323 -21.38 8.38 -9.93
CA LEU A 323 -21.38 9.82 -9.65
C LEU A 323 -22.36 10.58 -10.56
N LYS A 324 -22.41 10.26 -11.86
CA LYS A 324 -23.35 10.87 -12.82
C LYS A 324 -24.82 10.61 -12.45
N THR A 325 -25.15 9.44 -11.91
CA THR A 325 -26.51 9.06 -11.53
C THR A 325 -26.91 9.64 -10.16
N TRP A 326 -26.03 9.53 -9.16
CA TRP A 326 -26.37 9.68 -7.73
C TRP A 326 -25.76 10.88 -7.01
N LEU A 327 -24.74 11.56 -7.56
CA LEU A 327 -24.03 12.62 -6.83
C LEU A 327 -24.94 13.79 -6.45
N GLU A 328 -25.83 14.20 -7.35
CA GLU A 328 -26.80 15.28 -7.10
C GLU A 328 -27.75 14.93 -5.94
N ALA A 329 -28.25 13.69 -5.93
CA ALA A 329 -29.10 13.15 -4.87
C ALA A 329 -28.37 13.14 -3.52
N MET A 330 -27.10 12.72 -3.53
CA MET A 330 -26.24 12.68 -2.35
C MET A 330 -25.92 14.09 -1.82
N TYR A 331 -25.76 15.10 -2.70
CA TYR A 331 -25.62 16.50 -2.31
C TYR A 331 -26.90 17.07 -1.71
N ASP A 332 -28.06 16.85 -2.33
CA ASP A 332 -29.34 17.36 -1.83
C ASP A 332 -29.77 16.72 -0.50
N ASP A 333 -29.30 15.51 -0.21
CA ASP A 333 -29.57 14.81 1.05
C ASP A 333 -28.49 15.02 2.12
N PHE A 334 -27.34 15.63 1.80
CA PHE A 334 -26.16 15.65 2.69
C PHE A 334 -26.44 16.28 4.06
N GLY A 335 -27.13 17.42 4.08
CA GLY A 335 -27.56 18.07 5.32
C GLY A 335 -28.51 17.21 6.18
N TRP A 336 -29.28 16.29 5.58
CA TRP A 336 -30.09 15.32 6.33
C TRP A 336 -29.26 14.12 6.78
N MET A 337 -28.43 13.54 5.91
CA MET A 337 -27.55 12.43 6.30
C MET A 337 -26.61 12.81 7.45
N ARG A 338 -26.08 14.04 7.46
CA ARG A 338 -25.24 14.55 8.56
C ARG A 338 -26.02 14.70 9.87
N ARG A 339 -27.29 15.12 9.82
CA ARG A 339 -28.13 15.37 11.02
C ARG A 339 -28.76 14.10 11.61
N SER A 340 -29.17 13.15 10.76
CA SER A 340 -29.82 11.90 11.20
C SER A 340 -28.85 10.85 11.73
N SER A 341 -27.53 11.05 11.61
CA SER A 341 -26.54 10.00 11.89
C SER A 341 -26.13 9.94 13.37
N SER A 342 -26.72 9.01 14.11
CA SER A 342 -26.20 8.58 15.41
C SER A 342 -25.10 7.52 15.23
N ARG A 343 -23.83 7.95 15.30
CA ARG A 343 -22.61 7.10 15.42
C ARG A 343 -22.29 6.10 14.30
N SER A 344 -23.17 5.80 13.36
CA SER A 344 -22.94 4.70 12.40
C SER A 344 -21.95 5.00 11.28
N MET A 345 -21.74 6.27 10.91
CA MET A 345 -20.86 6.64 9.80
C MET A 345 -20.23 8.02 9.99
N GLU A 346 -18.91 8.09 9.91
CA GLU A 346 -18.15 9.34 10.04
C GLU A 346 -18.20 10.13 8.73
N TRP A 347 -18.81 11.31 8.77
CA TRP A 347 -19.02 12.11 7.56
C TRP A 347 -17.72 12.59 6.90
N LYS A 348 -16.67 12.83 7.71
CA LYS A 348 -15.33 13.14 7.19
C LYS A 348 -14.73 12.00 6.37
N VAL A 349 -15.01 10.75 6.75
CA VAL A 349 -14.62 9.56 5.99
C VAL A 349 -15.37 9.50 4.65
N VAL A 350 -16.61 9.98 4.59
CA VAL A 350 -17.39 10.09 3.33
C VAL A 350 -16.81 11.16 2.41
N GLU A 351 -16.47 12.32 2.96
CA GLU A 351 -15.83 13.43 2.24
C GLU A 351 -14.46 13.02 1.67
N ASP A 352 -13.63 12.34 2.47
CA ASP A 352 -12.36 11.78 2.01
C ASP A 352 -12.56 10.69 0.95
N GLY A 353 -13.51 9.78 1.15
CA GLY A 353 -13.82 8.70 0.21
C GLY A 353 -14.31 9.21 -1.14
N LEU A 354 -15.23 10.18 -1.11
CA LEU A 354 -15.73 10.88 -2.29
C LEU A 354 -14.61 11.65 -3.01
N SER A 355 -13.80 12.40 -2.26
CA SER A 355 -12.65 13.13 -2.79
C SER A 355 -11.69 12.20 -3.53
N GLN A 356 -11.31 11.08 -2.90
CA GLN A 356 -10.45 10.08 -3.53
C GLN A 356 -11.10 9.45 -4.75
N MET A 357 -12.38 9.07 -4.67
CA MET A 357 -13.12 8.50 -5.81
C MET A 357 -13.12 9.45 -7.02
N ILE A 358 -13.40 10.75 -6.81
CA ILE A 358 -13.37 11.78 -7.84
C ILE A 358 -11.96 11.86 -8.47
N LEU A 359 -10.91 11.91 -7.65
CA LEU A 359 -9.52 11.96 -8.12
C LEU A 359 -9.07 10.73 -8.91
N THR A 360 -9.82 9.61 -8.86
CA THR A 360 -9.55 8.43 -9.70
C THR A 360 -10.18 8.48 -11.11
N LEU A 361 -11.05 9.46 -11.39
CA LEU A 361 -11.64 9.70 -12.72
C LEU A 361 -10.65 10.39 -13.67
N SER A 362 -10.97 10.51 -14.96
CA SER A 362 -10.19 11.36 -15.88
C SER A 362 -10.32 12.86 -15.54
N LEU A 363 -9.36 13.69 -15.93
CA LEU A 363 -9.41 15.15 -15.66
C LEU A 363 -10.67 15.84 -16.19
N SER A 364 -11.21 15.39 -17.33
CA SER A 364 -12.47 15.92 -17.88
C SER A 364 -13.69 15.55 -17.03
N GLN A 365 -13.73 14.32 -16.51
CA GLN A 365 -14.77 13.84 -15.61
C GLN A 365 -14.67 14.52 -14.23
N GLN A 366 -13.43 14.71 -13.73
CA GLN A 366 -13.14 15.50 -12.53
C GLN A 366 -13.69 16.93 -12.68
N GLN A 367 -13.37 17.63 -13.79
CA GLN A 367 -13.90 18.97 -14.06
C GLN A 367 -15.44 19.00 -14.04
N VAL A 368 -16.11 18.06 -14.72
CA VAL A 368 -17.58 18.00 -14.75
C VAL A 368 -18.18 17.82 -13.36
N VAL A 369 -17.53 17.04 -12.49
CA VAL A 369 -17.98 16.82 -11.11
C VAL A 369 -17.65 18.00 -10.19
N LEU A 370 -16.42 18.50 -10.25
CA LEU A 370 -15.90 19.53 -9.34
C LEU A 370 -16.46 20.91 -9.63
N MET A 371 -16.72 21.28 -10.90
CA MET A 371 -17.38 22.54 -11.22
C MET A 371 -18.84 22.57 -10.74
N LYS A 372 -19.53 21.42 -10.79
CA LYS A 372 -20.88 21.27 -10.19
C LYS A 372 -20.84 21.36 -8.68
N TRP A 373 -19.85 20.71 -8.05
CA TRP A 373 -19.65 20.81 -6.61
C TRP A 373 -19.39 22.26 -6.19
N PHE A 374 -18.55 22.99 -6.92
CA PHE A 374 -18.19 24.37 -6.60
C PHE A 374 -19.43 25.29 -6.62
N ASP A 375 -20.27 25.20 -7.65
CA ASP A 375 -21.55 25.91 -7.74
C ASP A 375 -22.51 25.57 -6.57
N ARG A 376 -22.62 24.27 -6.23
CA ARG A 376 -23.38 23.79 -5.07
C ARG A 376 -22.81 24.31 -3.74
N PHE A 377 -21.50 24.33 -3.58
CA PHE A 377 -20.80 24.77 -2.37
C PHE A 377 -20.95 26.27 -2.16
N MET A 378 -20.79 27.08 -3.22
CA MET A 378 -21.03 28.53 -3.17
C MET A 378 -22.48 28.89 -2.79
N SER A 379 -23.46 28.04 -3.10
CA SER A 379 -24.88 28.28 -2.82
C SER A 379 -25.39 27.71 -1.49
N LYS A 380 -24.81 26.62 -0.97
CA LYS A 380 -25.27 25.92 0.25
C LYS A 380 -24.23 25.79 1.37
N GLY A 381 -22.98 26.18 1.14
CA GLY A 381 -21.88 26.08 2.10
C GLY A 381 -21.76 24.68 2.72
N ASP A 382 -21.73 24.63 4.05
CA ASP A 382 -21.57 23.42 4.85
C ASP A 382 -22.72 22.39 4.70
N GLU A 383 -23.81 22.66 3.98
CA GLU A 383 -24.80 21.62 3.63
C GLU A 383 -24.41 20.78 2.39
N CYS A 384 -23.21 20.99 1.84
CA CYS A 384 -22.57 20.18 0.80
C CYS A 384 -21.37 19.39 1.39
N PRO A 385 -21.05 18.16 0.95
CA PRO A 385 -19.80 17.50 1.34
C PRO A 385 -18.59 18.32 0.94
N ASN A 386 -17.62 18.50 1.84
CA ASN A 386 -16.36 19.14 1.50
C ASN A 386 -15.52 18.19 0.61
N VAL A 387 -15.24 18.61 -0.64
CA VAL A 387 -14.24 17.98 -1.52
C VAL A 387 -13.20 18.98 -2.03
N GLU A 388 -12.97 20.05 -1.27
CA GLU A 388 -12.00 21.13 -1.51
C GLU A 388 -10.61 20.57 -1.85
N ARG A 389 -10.12 19.59 -1.08
CA ARG A 389 -8.84 18.91 -1.34
C ARG A 389 -8.79 18.23 -2.72
N ALA A 390 -9.91 17.68 -3.21
CA ALA A 390 -9.97 17.13 -4.56
C ALA A 390 -10.03 18.24 -5.62
N PHE A 391 -10.71 19.35 -5.34
CA PHE A 391 -10.70 20.54 -6.18
C PHE A 391 -9.29 21.13 -6.34
N GLU A 392 -8.54 21.31 -5.24
CA GLU A 392 -7.15 21.80 -5.24
C GLU A 392 -6.21 20.91 -6.05
N VAL A 393 -6.28 19.59 -5.86
CA VAL A 393 -5.44 18.61 -6.60
C VAL A 393 -5.79 18.65 -8.09
N TRP A 394 -7.08 18.64 -8.44
CA TRP A 394 -7.53 18.76 -9.83
C TRP A 394 -7.08 20.08 -10.46
N TRP A 395 -7.25 21.22 -9.77
CA TRP A 395 -6.86 22.53 -10.25
C TRP A 395 -5.35 22.62 -10.55
N ARG A 396 -4.51 22.09 -9.64
CA ARG A 396 -3.05 22.00 -9.88
C ARG A 396 -2.72 21.11 -11.08
N ARG A 397 -3.38 19.96 -11.23
CA ARG A 397 -3.18 19.06 -12.40
C ARG A 397 -3.64 19.70 -13.72
N ALA A 398 -4.77 20.41 -13.71
CA ALA A 398 -5.38 21.00 -14.91
C ALA A 398 -4.64 22.26 -15.41
N PHE A 399 -4.24 23.16 -14.51
CA PHE A 399 -3.76 24.49 -14.89
C PHE A 399 -2.28 24.75 -14.59
N VAL A 400 -1.71 24.19 -13.51
CA VAL A 400 -0.33 24.50 -13.11
C VAL A 400 0.71 23.71 -13.92
N ARG A 401 0.42 22.45 -14.26
CA ARG A 401 1.34 21.61 -15.07
C ARG A 401 1.33 21.94 -16.58
N GLN A 402 0.30 22.61 -17.11
CA GLN A 402 0.25 22.95 -18.54
C GLN A 402 1.06 24.21 -18.90
N VAL A 403 1.24 25.15 -17.96
CA VAL A 403 1.91 26.45 -18.20
C VAL A 403 3.44 26.33 -18.40
N ILE A 404 4.04 25.17 -18.11
CA ILE A 404 5.50 24.96 -18.19
C ILE A 404 5.95 24.46 -19.59
N VAL A 405 5.02 24.24 -20.53
CA VAL A 405 5.28 23.58 -21.82
C VAL A 405 5.15 24.51 -23.04
N GLU A 406 5.15 25.84 -22.85
CA GLU A 406 5.38 26.79 -23.96
C GLU A 406 6.84 27.28 -23.95
N PRO A 407 7.68 26.85 -24.91
CA PRO A 407 8.91 27.56 -25.22
C PRO A 407 8.54 28.85 -25.96
N SER A 408 8.87 30.00 -25.37
CA SER A 408 8.82 31.28 -26.07
C SER A 408 9.80 31.27 -27.26
N GLU A 409 9.28 31.52 -28.47
CA GLU A 409 10.06 31.73 -29.70
C GLU A 409 10.98 32.97 -29.62
#